data_AF-A0AAW5AAM4-F1
#
_entry.id   AF-A0AAW5AAM4-F1
#
_cell.length_a   1.000
_cell.length_b   1.000
_cell.length_c   1.000
_cell.angle_alpha   90.00
_cell.angle_beta   90.00
_cell.angle_gamma   90.00
#
_symmetry.space_group_name_H-M   'P 1'
#
loop_
_entity.id
_entity.type
_entity.pdbx_description
1 polymer ?
#
loop_
_entity_poly.entity_id
_entity_poly.type
_entity_poly.pdbx_seq_one_letter_code
_entity_poly.pdbx_strand_id
1 'polypeptide(L)'
;MGTSSSLLSGYVMQPTRRSYSKSFKAQVIQECAQPGASIAGVALSHSLNANLVHKWIRVHAHKSSALQPAFIPLPMQITAHPPSSNISIEILHPRGTVKVNWPTDSAAACAAFLRDVLR
;
A
#
# COMPACT_ATOMS: atom_id res chain seq x y z
N MET A 1 45.48 6.17 37.30
CA MET A 1 45.49 7.14 36.17
C MET A 1 45.14 6.35 34.94
N GLY A 2 43.90 6.47 34.48
CA GLY A 2 43.29 5.57 33.49
C GLY A 2 43.84 5.77 32.10
N THR A 3 44.28 4.69 31.47
CA THR A 3 44.69 4.67 30.07
C THR A 3 43.46 4.72 29.16
N SER A 4 43.56 5.62 28.18
CA SER A 4 42.55 6.00 27.21
C SER A 4 42.01 4.80 26.40
N SER A 5 40.71 4.52 26.54
CA SER A 5 40.00 3.56 25.68
C SER A 5 39.50 4.28 24.45
N SER A 6 40.32 4.30 23.40
CA SER A 6 39.97 4.84 22.09
C SER A 6 39.01 3.87 21.39
N LEU A 7 37.73 4.22 21.34
CA LEU A 7 36.73 3.48 20.58
C LEU A 7 37.04 3.64 19.09
N LEU A 8 37.49 2.54 18.47
CA LEU A 8 37.57 2.39 17.03
C LEU A 8 36.18 2.65 16.44
N SER A 9 36.03 3.85 15.88
CA SER A 9 34.94 4.24 15.01
C SER A 9 34.97 3.33 13.78
N GLY A 10 34.21 2.24 13.85
CA GLY A 10 33.97 1.32 12.75
C GLY A 10 33.23 2.05 11.65
N TYR A 11 33.97 2.62 10.70
CA TYR A 11 33.42 3.09 9.44
C TYR A 11 32.83 1.88 8.70
N VAL A 12 31.50 1.72 8.78
CA VAL A 12 30.75 0.79 7.92
C VAL A 12 30.84 1.35 6.50
N MET A 13 31.83 0.90 5.73
CA MET A 13 31.91 1.16 4.31
C MET A 13 30.71 0.49 3.64
N GLN A 14 29.67 1.29 3.36
CA GLN A 14 28.52 0.80 2.61
C GLN A 14 29.00 0.26 1.26
N PRO A 15 28.60 -0.95 0.85
CA PRO A 15 29.03 -1.53 -0.40
C PRO A 15 28.68 -0.59 -1.56
N THR A 16 29.70 -0.08 -2.24
CA THR A 16 29.54 0.76 -3.42
C THR A 16 28.77 -0.03 -4.47
N ARG A 17 27.51 0.36 -4.72
CA ARG A 17 26.68 -0.32 -5.70
C ARG A 17 27.30 -0.13 -7.08
N ARG A 18 27.59 -1.23 -7.78
CA ARG A 18 28.04 -1.17 -9.18
C ARG A 18 27.02 -0.39 -10.01
N SER A 19 27.49 0.71 -10.61
CA SER A 19 26.68 1.51 -11.53
C SER A 19 26.99 1.06 -12.96
N TYR A 20 25.93 0.79 -13.73
CA TYR A 20 26.03 0.46 -15.15
C TYR A 20 25.60 1.65 -15.99
N SER A 21 26.32 1.90 -17.09
CA SER A 21 26.03 2.98 -18.04
C SER A 21 24.64 2.79 -18.67
N LYS A 22 24.05 3.89 -19.14
CA LYS A 22 22.72 3.86 -19.77
C LYS A 22 22.74 3.04 -21.08
N SER A 23 23.82 3.15 -21.86
CA SER A 23 24.00 2.40 -23.10
C SER A 23 24.06 0.89 -22.87
N PHE A 24 24.84 0.45 -21.88
CA PHE A 24 24.95 -0.97 -21.55
C PHE A 24 23.61 -1.56 -21.10
N LYS A 25 22.85 -0.84 -20.25
CA LYS A 25 21.52 -1.26 -19.84
C LYS A 25 20.57 -1.40 -21.05
N ALA A 26 20.61 -0.45 -21.98
CA ALA A 26 19.77 -0.48 -23.17
C ALA A 26 20.09 -1.68 -24.07
N GLN A 27 21.38 -1.98 -24.26
CA GLN A 27 21.83 -3.15 -25.03
C GLN A 27 21.31 -4.46 -24.43
N VAL A 28 21.47 -4.67 -23.12
CA VAL A 28 20.99 -5.87 -22.44
C VAL A 28 19.46 -6.02 -22.54
N ILE A 29 18.72 -4.91 -22.41
CA ILE A 29 17.25 -4.90 -22.55
C ILE A 29 16.83 -5.25 -23.99
N GLN A 30 17.52 -4.70 -24.99
CA GLN A 30 17.23 -4.98 -26.40
C GLN A 30 17.50 -6.44 -26.76
N GLU A 31 18.57 -7.03 -26.23
CA GLU A 31 18.88 -8.45 -26.39
C GLU A 31 17.81 -9.34 -25.74
N CYS A 32 17.30 -8.94 -24.57
CA CYS A 32 16.17 -9.62 -23.92
C CYS A 32 14.84 -9.47 -24.68
N ALA A 33 14.70 -8.47 -25.56
CA ALA A 33 13.48 -8.23 -26.33
C ALA A 33 13.39 -9.08 -27.60
N GLN A 34 14.45 -9.83 -27.96
CA GLN A 34 14.44 -10.70 -29.12
C GLN A 34 13.50 -11.90 -28.92
N PRO A 35 12.77 -12.33 -29.97
CA PRO A 35 11.87 -13.47 -29.88
C PRO A 35 12.65 -14.75 -29.54
N GLY A 36 12.30 -15.38 -28.41
CA GLY A 36 12.98 -16.59 -27.92
C GLY A 36 14.18 -16.34 -26.98
N ALA A 37 14.53 -15.08 -26.70
CA ALA A 37 15.57 -14.78 -25.71
C ALA A 37 15.06 -15.03 -24.28
N SER A 38 15.79 -15.85 -23.52
CA SER A 38 15.56 -15.99 -22.08
C SER A 38 16.30 -14.90 -21.33
N ILE A 39 15.58 -14.13 -20.51
CA ILE A 39 16.17 -13.04 -19.71
C ILE A 39 17.27 -13.57 -18.78
N ALA A 40 17.09 -14.77 -18.23
CA ALA A 40 18.11 -15.42 -17.40
C ALA A 40 19.34 -15.80 -18.22
N GLY A 41 19.16 -16.29 -19.46
CA GLY A 41 20.26 -16.61 -20.37
C GLY A 41 21.08 -15.36 -20.74
N VAL A 42 20.41 -14.28 -21.11
CA VAL A 42 21.08 -12.99 -21.41
C VAL A 42 21.80 -12.47 -20.17
N ALA A 43 21.20 -12.55 -18.99
CA ALA A 43 21.85 -12.13 -17.74
C ALA A 43 23.13 -12.94 -17.47
N LEU A 44 23.10 -14.26 -17.68
CA LEU A 44 24.27 -15.13 -17.51
C LEU A 44 25.41 -14.77 -18.48
N SER A 45 25.09 -14.53 -19.77
CA SER A 45 26.08 -14.11 -20.78
C SER A 45 26.80 -12.81 -20.39
N HIS A 46 26.09 -11.88 -19.75
CA HIS A 46 26.64 -10.61 -19.27
C HIS A 46 27.15 -10.67 -17.82
N SER A 47 27.16 -11.85 -17.17
CA SER A 47 27.50 -12.01 -15.75
C SER A 47 26.70 -11.10 -14.81
N LEU A 48 25.42 -10.90 -15.14
CA LEU A 48 24.45 -10.10 -14.41
C LEU A 48 23.46 -10.97 -13.64
N ASN A 49 22.88 -10.39 -12.59
CA ASN A 49 21.76 -11.01 -11.89
C ASN A 49 20.47 -10.79 -12.71
N ALA A 50 19.70 -11.84 -12.99
CA ALA A 50 18.43 -11.75 -13.72
C ALA A 50 17.43 -10.76 -13.08
N ASN A 51 17.43 -10.63 -11.75
CA ASN A 51 16.60 -9.65 -11.03
C ASN A 51 16.97 -8.20 -11.37
N LEU A 52 18.27 -7.94 -11.61
CA LEU A 52 18.75 -6.62 -12.03
C LEU A 52 18.25 -6.29 -13.43
N VAL A 53 18.29 -7.27 -14.35
CA VAL A 53 17.78 -7.13 -15.71
C VAL A 53 16.27 -6.92 -15.72
N HIS A 54 15.50 -7.69 -14.93
CA HIS A 54 14.06 -7.46 -14.73
C HIS A 54 13.75 -6.04 -14.25
N LYS A 55 14.54 -5.53 -13.28
CA LYS A 55 14.37 -4.17 -12.80
C LYS A 55 14.63 -3.14 -13.90
N TRP A 56 15.63 -3.36 -14.75
CA TRP A 56 15.93 -2.47 -15.86
C TRP A 56 14.84 -2.50 -16.94
N ILE A 57 14.36 -3.69 -17.32
CA ILE A 57 13.24 -3.85 -18.26
C ILE A 57 12.00 -3.11 -17.74
N ARG A 58 11.65 -3.29 -16.46
CA ARG A 58 10.51 -2.60 -15.83
C ARG A 58 10.68 -1.08 -15.90
N VAL A 59 11.81 -0.54 -15.47
CA VAL A 59 12.08 0.91 -15.49
C VAL A 59 12.08 1.46 -16.92
N HIS A 60 12.57 0.69 -17.89
CA HIS A 60 12.56 1.07 -19.30
C HIS A 60 11.13 1.06 -19.88
N ALA A 61 10.34 0.03 -19.58
CA ALA A 61 8.94 -0.06 -19.96
C ALA A 61 8.12 1.10 -19.39
N HIS A 62 8.32 1.50 -18.13
CA HIS A 62 7.64 2.68 -17.56
C HIS A 62 8.05 4.02 -18.21
N LYS A 63 9.24 4.11 -18.82
CA LYS A 63 9.65 5.31 -19.56
C LYS A 63 9.05 5.36 -20.97
N SER A 64 8.91 4.21 -21.63
CA SER A 64 8.22 4.10 -22.92
C SER A 64 6.70 4.12 -22.77
N SER A 65 6.19 3.69 -21.61
CA SER A 65 4.78 3.66 -21.28
C SER A 65 4.38 4.92 -20.52
N ALA A 66 4.28 6.02 -21.26
CA ALA A 66 3.23 7.00 -21.01
C ALA A 66 1.83 6.44 -21.38
N LEU A 67 1.71 5.14 -21.68
CA LEU A 67 0.43 4.46 -21.69
C LEU A 67 0.01 4.29 -20.23
N GLN A 68 -0.90 5.19 -19.84
CA GLN A 68 -1.66 5.14 -18.61
C GLN A 68 -2.11 3.69 -18.36
N PRO A 69 -2.07 3.19 -17.11
CA PRO A 69 -2.83 1.99 -16.79
C PRO A 69 -4.25 2.23 -17.29
N ALA A 70 -4.73 1.37 -18.19
CA ALA A 70 -6.08 1.47 -18.72
C ALA A 70 -7.03 1.33 -17.53
N PHE A 71 -7.48 2.46 -17.00
CA PHE A 71 -8.45 2.49 -15.92
C PHE A 71 -9.76 2.03 -16.54
N ILE A 72 -10.10 0.76 -16.31
CA ILE A 72 -11.40 0.22 -16.65
C ILE A 72 -12.31 0.58 -15.47
N PRO A 73 -13.24 1.54 -15.63
CA PRO A 73 -14.17 1.84 -14.56
C PRO A 73 -15.11 0.65 -14.40
N LEU A 74 -14.94 -0.09 -13.31
CA LEU A 74 -15.94 -1.06 -12.89
C LEU A 74 -17.09 -0.28 -12.25
N PRO A 75 -18.34 -0.47 -12.68
CA PRO A 75 -19.48 0.14 -12.01
C PRO A 75 -19.60 -0.45 -10.61
N MET A 76 -19.12 0.28 -9.60
CA MET A 76 -19.50 0.02 -8.22
C MET A 76 -20.98 0.37 -8.09
N GLN A 77 -21.80 -0.60 -7.73
CA GLN A 77 -23.15 -0.33 -7.25
C GLN A 77 -23.01 0.45 -5.95
N ILE A 78 -23.04 1.78 -6.07
CA ILE A 78 -23.29 2.65 -4.93
C ILE A 78 -24.75 2.39 -4.58
N THR A 79 -25.02 1.38 -3.74
CA THR A 79 -26.22 1.42 -2.92
C THR A 79 -26.08 2.69 -2.10
N ALA A 80 -26.72 3.77 -2.57
CA ALA A 80 -26.92 4.97 -1.78
C ALA A 80 -27.68 4.53 -0.55
N HIS A 81 -26.95 4.12 0.48
CA HIS A 81 -27.55 3.92 1.78
C HIS A 81 -28.01 5.33 2.16
N PRO A 82 -29.33 5.55 2.38
CA PRO A 82 -29.77 6.85 2.84
C PRO A 82 -28.96 7.21 4.09
N PRO A 83 -28.61 8.49 4.31
CA PRO A 83 -27.93 8.88 5.54
C PRO A 83 -28.81 8.40 6.68
N SER A 84 -28.39 7.32 7.35
CA SER A 84 -29.16 6.72 8.43
C SER A 84 -29.04 7.69 9.58
N SER A 85 -30.01 8.59 9.70
CA SER A 85 -30.21 9.34 10.93
C SER A 85 -30.44 8.29 12.03
N ASN A 86 -29.70 8.41 13.11
CA ASN A 86 -29.88 7.59 14.29
C ASN A 86 -30.40 8.47 15.42
N ILE A 87 -31.33 7.93 16.20
CA ILE A 87 -31.84 8.51 17.43
C ILE A 87 -30.90 8.06 18.55
N SER A 88 -30.18 8.99 19.17
CA SER A 88 -29.32 8.72 20.33
C SER A 88 -30.01 9.24 21.60
N ILE A 89 -30.25 8.35 22.57
CA ILE A 89 -30.76 8.69 23.89
C ILE A 89 -29.65 8.44 24.91
N GLU A 90 -29.43 9.40 25.79
CA GLU A 90 -28.47 9.31 26.87
C GLU A 90 -29.22 9.38 28.20
N ILE A 91 -29.15 8.30 28.98
CA ILE A 91 -29.83 8.17 30.26
C ILE A 91 -28.78 8.22 31.36
N LEU A 92 -28.80 9.28 32.16
CA LEU A 92 -27.90 9.45 33.28
C LEU A 92 -28.41 8.63 34.47
N HIS A 93 -27.72 7.54 34.81
CA HIS A 93 -27.99 6.77 36.03
C HIS A 93 -26.96 7.10 37.12
N PRO A 94 -27.31 6.96 38.41
CA PRO A 94 -26.40 7.25 39.53
C PRO A 94 -25.14 6.36 39.57
N ARG A 95 -25.08 5.30 38.76
CA ARG A 95 -23.93 4.38 38.63
C ARG A 95 -23.22 4.47 37.27
N GLY A 96 -23.64 5.37 36.38
CA GLY A 96 -23.05 5.56 35.06
C GLY A 96 -24.06 6.03 34.00
N THR A 97 -23.56 6.49 32.87
CA THR A 97 -24.40 6.95 31.75
C THR A 97 -24.65 5.82 30.76
N VAL A 98 -25.92 5.56 30.43
CA VAL A 98 -26.32 4.57 29.43
C VAL A 98 -26.65 5.30 28.13
N LYS A 99 -25.89 5.01 27.07
CA LYS A 99 -26.15 5.53 25.73
C LYS A 99 -26.81 4.47 24.86
N VAL A 100 -27.94 4.83 24.29
CA VAL A 100 -28.75 3.97 23.44
C VAL A 100 -28.84 4.60 22.05
N ASN A 101 -28.52 3.82 21.01
CA ASN A 101 -28.56 4.29 19.63
C ASN A 101 -29.53 3.44 18.81
N TRP A 102 -30.57 4.07 18.26
CA TRP A 102 -31.59 3.43 17.44
C TRP A 102 -31.59 3.99 16.01
N PRO A 103 -31.75 3.18 14.96
CA PRO A 103 -32.02 3.70 13.62
C PRO A 103 -33.36 4.43 13.59
N THR A 104 -33.47 5.56 12.86
CA THR A 104 -34.74 6.30 12.72
C THR A 104 -35.86 5.44 12.15
N ASP A 105 -35.54 4.44 11.33
CA ASP A 105 -36.49 3.46 10.78
C ASP A 105 -37.25 2.69 11.88
N SER A 106 -36.65 2.57 13.08
CA SER A 106 -37.22 1.89 14.25
C SER A 106 -37.63 2.86 15.36
N ALA A 107 -38.06 4.08 15.03
CA ALA A 107 -38.49 5.09 16.00
C ALA A 107 -39.63 4.63 16.93
N ALA A 108 -40.54 3.77 16.44
CA ALA A 108 -41.62 3.21 17.25
C ALA A 108 -41.11 2.32 18.40
N ALA A 109 -40.04 1.54 18.16
CA ALA A 109 -39.39 0.73 19.18
C ALA A 109 -38.70 1.61 20.24
N CYS A 110 -38.06 2.69 19.81
CA CYS A 110 -37.48 3.70 20.69
C CYS A 110 -38.53 4.34 21.63
N ALA A 111 -39.72 4.68 21.12
CA ALA A 111 -40.82 5.23 21.92
C ALA A 111 -41.44 4.20 22.89
N ALA A 112 -41.45 2.92 22.53
CA ALA A 112 -41.87 1.85 23.44
C ALA A 112 -40.88 1.69 24.61
N PHE A 113 -39.57 1.66 24.30
CA PHE A 113 -38.51 1.59 25.31
C PHE A 113 -38.56 2.78 26.29
N LEU A 114 -38.67 4.02 25.80
CA LEU A 114 -38.77 5.20 26.67
C LEU A 114 -39.97 5.16 27.62
N ARG A 115 -41.11 4.62 27.17
CA ARG A 115 -42.31 4.49 28.03
C ARG A 115 -42.13 3.46 29.14
N ASP A 116 -41.34 2.43 28.90
CA ASP A 116 -41.04 1.40 29.90
C ASP A 116 -40.02 1.91 30.93
N VAL A 117 -39.01 2.68 30.49
CA VAL A 117 -37.99 3.25 31.38
C VAL A 117 -38.53 4.40 32.25
N LEU A 118 -39.51 5.16 31.77
CA LEU A 118 -40.12 6.27 32.50
C LEU A 118 -41.28 5.85 33.41
N ARG A 119 -41.62 4.55 33.46
CA ARG A 119 -42.66 4.01 34.33
C ARG A 119 -42.11 3.64 35.70
#